data_AF-A0A953QB32-F1
#
_entry.id   AF-A0A953QB32-F1
#
_cell.length_a   1.000
_cell.length_b   1.000
_cell.length_c   1.000
_cell.angle_alpha   90.00
_cell.angle_beta   90.00
_cell.angle_gamma   90.00
#
_symmetry.space_group_name_H-M   'P 1'
#
loop_
_entity.id
_entity.type
_entity.pdbx_description
1 polymer ?
#
loop_
_entity_poly.entity_id
_entity_poly.type
_entity_poly.pdbx_seq_one_letter_code
_entity_poly.pdbx_strand_id
1 'polypeptide(L)'
;MNTVASKSSSDLVREYAQETYISPARRRREKTVTINVGQIQKGVGLQNRVSLVCQALKSEKFLRAHGLKLISETGPPSGQSTTVTYTYEFLDAPPAPAGTDAWDRLRGALKDVFAELGGGEAYLRAERAAFRDASDRK
;
A
#
# COMPACT_ATOMS: atom_id res chain seq x y z
N MET A 1 2.84 0.62 -39.07
CA MET A 1 3.46 -0.72 -38.95
C MET A 1 3.68 -0.97 -37.46
N ASN A 2 2.71 -1.58 -36.78
CA ASN A 2 2.81 -1.84 -35.34
C ASN A 2 3.30 -3.27 -35.16
N THR A 3 4.59 -3.41 -34.84
CA THR A 3 5.21 -4.68 -34.50
C THR A 3 4.59 -5.17 -33.19
N VAL A 4 3.60 -6.06 -33.29
CA VAL A 4 3.10 -6.80 -32.13
C VAL A 4 4.22 -7.77 -31.75
N ALA A 5 5.12 -7.32 -30.88
CA ALA A 5 6.16 -8.17 -30.33
C ALA A 5 5.47 -9.39 -29.70
N SER A 6 5.83 -10.59 -30.16
CA SER A 6 5.44 -11.86 -29.56
C SER A 6 5.73 -11.80 -28.06
N LYS A 7 4.70 -11.63 -27.22
CA LYS A 7 4.85 -11.54 -25.76
C LYS A 7 5.50 -12.83 -25.26
N SER A 8 6.70 -12.74 -24.70
CA SER A 8 7.36 -13.88 -24.08
C SER A 8 6.57 -14.34 -22.85
N SER A 9 6.63 -15.63 -22.51
CA SER A 9 6.00 -16.15 -21.29
C SER A 9 6.43 -15.36 -20.04
N SER A 10 7.66 -14.84 -20.01
CA SER A 10 8.16 -14.00 -18.93
C SER A 10 7.51 -12.61 -18.90
N ASP A 11 7.12 -12.06 -20.05
CA ASP A 11 6.44 -10.77 -20.12
C ASP A 11 4.97 -10.91 -19.70
N LEU A 12 4.31 -12.03 -20.05
CA LEU A 12 2.96 -12.34 -19.57
C LEU A 12 2.91 -12.44 -18.04
N VAL A 13 3.92 -13.05 -17.42
CA VAL A 13 4.05 -13.13 -15.96
C VAL A 13 4.17 -11.74 -15.33
N ARG A 14 4.98 -10.85 -15.92
CA ARG A 14 5.18 -9.48 -15.41
C ARG A 14 3.90 -8.65 -15.51
N GLU A 15 3.21 -8.72 -16.66
CA GLU A 15 1.96 -8.01 -16.91
C GLU A 15 0.87 -8.48 -15.93
N TYR A 16 0.70 -9.80 -15.78
CA TYR A 16 -0.28 -10.35 -14.83
C TYR A 16 0.02 -9.96 -13.39
N ALA A 17 1.29 -10.00 -12.97
CA ALA A 17 1.71 -9.57 -11.64
C ALA A 17 1.44 -8.07 -11.42
N GLN A 18 1.64 -7.25 -12.45
CA GLN A 18 1.35 -5.84 -12.40
C GLN A 18 -0.14 -5.56 -12.20
N GLU A 19 -1.00 -6.13 -13.04
CA GLU A 19 -2.43 -5.85 -13.00
C GLU A 19 -3.10 -6.38 -11.73
N THR A 20 -2.66 -7.55 -11.27
CA THR A 20 -3.29 -8.25 -10.14
C THR A 20 -2.79 -7.78 -8.78
N TYR A 21 -1.49 -7.43 -8.66
CA TYR A 21 -0.88 -7.10 -7.37
C TYR A 21 -0.40 -5.65 -7.30
N ILE A 22 0.41 -5.21 -8.28
CA ILE A 22 1.08 -3.90 -8.21
C ILE A 22 0.08 -2.76 -8.36
N SER A 23 -0.74 -2.76 -9.40
CA SER A 23 -1.74 -1.72 -9.68
C SER A 23 -2.74 -1.52 -8.53
N PRO A 24 -3.36 -2.57 -7.95
CA PRO A 24 -4.22 -2.39 -6.79
C PRO A 24 -3.45 -1.94 -5.54
N ALA A 25 -2.26 -2.47 -5.26
CA ALA A 25 -1.45 -2.02 -4.12
C ALA A 25 -1.05 -0.54 -4.25
N ARG A 26 -0.69 -0.08 -5.46
CA ARG A 26 -0.42 1.34 -5.77
C ARG A 26 -1.66 2.21 -5.60
N ARG A 27 -2.83 1.77 -6.07
CA ARG A 27 -4.11 2.48 -5.86
C ARG A 27 -4.44 2.64 -4.38
N ARG A 28 -4.10 1.64 -3.57
CA ARG A 28 -4.28 1.64 -2.11
C ARG A 28 -3.16 2.37 -1.35
N ARG A 29 -2.13 2.85 -2.05
CA ARG A 29 -0.90 3.45 -1.47
C ARG A 29 -0.26 2.55 -0.41
N GLU A 30 -0.27 1.24 -0.64
CA GLU A 30 0.43 0.27 0.21
C GLU A 30 1.95 0.45 0.07
N LYS A 31 2.70 0.22 1.16
CA LYS A 31 4.17 0.34 1.18
C LYS A 31 4.85 -0.91 0.65
N THR A 32 4.22 -2.04 0.91
CA THR A 32 4.73 -3.37 0.57
C THR A 32 3.66 -4.13 -0.18
N VAL A 33 4.09 -5.00 -1.08
CA VAL A 33 3.21 -5.90 -1.82
C VAL A 33 3.75 -7.31 -1.71
N THR A 34 2.87 -8.23 -1.34
CA THR A 34 3.19 -9.64 -1.19
C THR A 34 2.61 -10.41 -2.36
N ILE A 35 3.46 -11.10 -3.09
CA ILE A 35 3.12 -11.81 -4.30
C ILE A 35 3.38 -13.30 -4.11
N ASN A 36 2.33 -14.11 -4.26
CA ASN A 36 2.46 -15.56 -4.21
C ASN A 36 2.71 -16.13 -5.63
N VAL A 37 3.78 -16.91 -5.77
CA VAL A 37 4.21 -17.48 -7.05
C VAL A 37 3.17 -18.44 -7.62
N GLY A 38 2.55 -19.26 -6.77
CA GLY A 38 1.53 -20.22 -7.18
C GLY A 38 0.28 -19.56 -7.76
N GLN A 39 -0.14 -18.41 -7.21
CA GLN A 39 -1.26 -17.64 -7.74
C GLN A 39 -0.96 -17.08 -9.12
N ILE A 40 0.25 -16.57 -9.35
CA ILE A 40 0.65 -16.09 -10.69
C ILE A 40 0.74 -17.26 -11.67
N GLN A 41 1.35 -18.38 -11.27
CA GLN A 41 1.48 -19.55 -12.12
C GLN A 41 0.10 -20.08 -12.57
N LYS A 42 -0.87 -20.14 -11.65
CA LYS A 42 -2.26 -20.52 -11.96
C LYS A 42 -2.94 -19.48 -12.85
N GLY A 43 -2.78 -18.20 -12.55
CA GLY A 43 -3.41 -17.10 -13.30
C GLY A 43 -2.94 -16.98 -14.75
N VAL A 44 -1.65 -17.21 -15.01
CA VAL A 44 -1.07 -17.19 -16.37
C VAL A 44 -1.27 -18.54 -17.09
N GLY A 45 -1.74 -19.58 -16.39
CA GLY A 45 -1.99 -20.90 -16.97
C GLY A 45 -0.72 -21.67 -17.37
N LEU A 46 0.43 -21.34 -16.79
CA LEU A 46 1.70 -22.01 -17.11
C LEU A 46 1.82 -23.34 -16.35
N GLN A 47 1.91 -24.45 -17.06
CA GLN A 47 2.12 -25.77 -16.46
C GLN A 47 3.62 -26.02 -16.24
N ASN A 48 4.02 -26.42 -15.02
CA ASN A 48 5.39 -26.81 -14.66
C ASN A 48 6.50 -25.78 -14.93
N ARG A 49 6.17 -24.47 -14.98
CA ARG A 49 7.15 -23.38 -15.20
C ARG A 49 7.30 -22.44 -14.01
N VAL A 50 7.31 -22.98 -12.79
CA VAL A 50 7.50 -22.19 -11.56
C VAL A 50 8.82 -21.42 -11.58
N SER A 51 9.91 -22.05 -12.06
CA SER A 51 11.23 -21.40 -12.16
C SER A 51 11.23 -20.17 -13.07
N LEU A 52 10.44 -20.19 -14.16
CA LEU A 52 10.30 -19.04 -15.06
C LEU A 52 9.59 -17.87 -14.35
N VAL A 53 8.56 -18.17 -13.57
CA VAL A 53 7.83 -17.16 -12.77
C VAL A 53 8.77 -16.53 -11.75
N CYS A 54 9.52 -17.35 -10.99
CA CYS A 54 10.50 -16.84 -10.02
C CYS A 54 11.57 -15.97 -10.69
N GLN A 55 12.12 -16.39 -11.83
CA GLN A 55 13.10 -15.59 -12.59
C GLN A 55 12.51 -14.27 -13.09
N ALA A 56 11.27 -14.28 -13.61
CA ALA A 56 10.60 -13.08 -14.08
C ALA A 56 10.35 -12.07 -12.94
N LEU A 57 9.91 -12.56 -11.78
CA LEU A 57 9.63 -11.75 -10.58
C LEU A 57 10.90 -11.24 -9.88
N LYS A 58 12.02 -11.97 -9.97
CA LYS A 58 13.33 -11.54 -9.45
C LYS A 58 14.10 -10.67 -10.43
N SER A 59 13.70 -10.61 -11.70
CA SER A 59 14.46 -9.88 -12.72
C SER A 59 14.54 -8.37 -12.42
N GLU A 60 15.73 -7.77 -12.59
CA GLU A 60 15.91 -6.32 -12.41
C GLU A 60 14.98 -5.50 -13.31
N LYS A 61 14.66 -6.01 -14.52
CA LYS A 61 13.72 -5.36 -15.43
C LYS A 61 12.36 -5.13 -14.77
N PHE A 62 11.85 -6.12 -14.05
CA PHE A 62 10.57 -6.03 -13.34
C PHE A 62 10.67 -5.08 -12.14
N LEU A 63 11.72 -5.22 -11.34
CA LEU A 63 11.95 -4.39 -10.15
C LEU A 63 12.09 -2.91 -10.50
N ARG A 64 12.93 -2.58 -11.49
CA ARG A 64 13.17 -1.19 -11.92
C ARG A 64 11.95 -0.59 -12.63
N ALA A 65 11.26 -1.35 -13.48
CA ALA A 65 10.08 -0.84 -14.19
C ALA A 65 8.93 -0.44 -13.26
N HIS A 66 8.84 -1.06 -12.08
CA HIS A 66 7.76 -0.81 -11.12
C HIS A 66 8.23 -0.15 -9.81
N GLY A 67 9.51 0.23 -9.71
CA GLY A 67 10.08 0.85 -8.52
C GLY A 67 9.97 -0.05 -7.28
N LEU A 68 10.27 -1.34 -7.43
CA LEU A 68 10.15 -2.34 -6.37
C LEU A 68 11.52 -2.77 -5.85
N LYS A 69 11.58 -3.07 -4.55
CA LYS A 69 12.74 -3.70 -3.91
C LYS A 69 12.28 -4.98 -3.21
N LEU A 70 12.93 -6.10 -3.50
CA LEU A 70 12.65 -7.35 -2.80
C LEU A 70 13.19 -7.24 -1.36
N ILE A 71 12.31 -7.39 -0.37
CA ILE A 71 12.67 -7.30 1.05
C ILE A 71 12.62 -8.65 1.76
N SER A 72 11.82 -9.59 1.27
CA SER A 72 11.72 -10.92 1.86
C SER A 72 11.27 -11.96 0.83
N GLU A 73 11.82 -13.15 0.96
CA GLU A 73 11.39 -14.36 0.25
C GLU A 73 11.02 -15.39 1.31
N THR A 74 9.76 -15.80 1.35
CA THR A 74 9.25 -16.80 2.29
C THR A 74 8.75 -18.01 1.52
N GLY A 75 9.34 -19.18 1.76
CA GLY A 75 8.94 -20.44 1.13
C GLY A 75 9.75 -21.63 1.64
N PRO A 76 9.31 -22.87 1.35
CA PRO A 76 10.06 -24.07 1.71
C PRO A 76 11.45 -24.06 1.04
N PRO A 77 12.49 -24.62 1.70
CA PRO A 77 13.90 -24.49 1.31
C PRO A 77 14.23 -24.99 -0.11
N SER A 78 13.31 -25.70 -0.75
CA SER A 78 13.45 -26.15 -2.14
C SER A 78 13.31 -25.03 -3.18
N GLY A 79 12.75 -23.86 -2.87
CA GLY A 79 12.69 -22.69 -3.79
C GLY A 79 11.94 -22.92 -5.11
N GLN A 80 11.32 -24.10 -5.30
CA GLN A 80 10.65 -24.53 -6.53
C GLN A 80 9.16 -24.85 -6.35
N SER A 81 8.59 -24.52 -5.18
CA SER A 81 7.19 -24.82 -4.87
C SER A 81 6.27 -23.62 -5.14
N THR A 82 5.01 -23.91 -5.45
CA THR A 82 3.94 -22.91 -5.65
C THR A 82 3.62 -22.09 -4.40
N THR A 83 4.17 -22.45 -3.24
CA THR A 83 3.99 -21.76 -1.96
C THR A 83 5.00 -20.63 -1.74
N VAL A 84 5.99 -20.46 -2.61
CA VAL A 84 6.95 -19.35 -2.51
C VAL A 84 6.23 -18.02 -2.62
N THR A 85 6.55 -17.13 -1.70
CA THR A 85 5.95 -15.81 -1.59
C THR A 85 7.05 -14.76 -1.52
N TYR A 86 6.96 -13.76 -2.39
CA TYR A 86 7.88 -12.64 -2.47
C TYR A 86 7.24 -11.39 -1.90
N THR A 87 7.90 -10.77 -0.94
CA THR A 87 7.48 -9.49 -0.39
C THR A 87 8.38 -8.40 -0.95
N TYR A 88 7.76 -7.43 -1.59
CA TYR A 88 8.41 -6.27 -2.18
C TYR A 88 8.02 -5.01 -1.44
N GLU A 89 8.90 -4.02 -1.45
CA GLU A 89 8.66 -2.65 -0.98
C GLU A 89 8.69 -1.68 -2.17
N PHE A 90 7.76 -0.72 -2.17
CA PHE A 90 7.71 0.35 -3.17
C PHE A 90 8.71 1.45 -2.83
N LEU A 91 9.68 1.69 -3.71
CA LEU A 91 10.70 2.73 -3.57
C LEU A 91 10.13 4.15 -3.70
N ASP A 92 9.02 4.30 -4.43
CA ASP A 92 8.35 5.59 -4.64
C ASP A 92 7.27 5.89 -3.59
N ALA A 93 7.01 4.97 -2.66
CA ALA A 93 6.01 5.21 -1.63
C ALA A 93 6.57 6.27 -0.67
N PRO A 94 5.84 7.40 -0.42
CA PRO A 94 6.21 8.26 0.67
C PRO A 94 6.29 7.39 1.94
N PRO A 95 7.29 7.59 2.81
CA PRO A 95 7.44 6.78 4.00
C PRO A 95 6.12 6.85 4.75
N ALA A 96 5.31 5.79 4.70
CA ALA A 96 4.08 5.82 5.47
C ALA A 96 4.50 6.10 6.91
N PRO A 97 3.81 7.01 7.60
CA PRO A 97 4.21 7.48 8.90
C PRO A 97 4.50 6.27 9.80
N ALA A 98 5.78 6.05 10.09
CA ALA A 98 6.22 4.99 10.97
C ALA A 98 5.60 5.28 12.33
N GLY A 99 4.71 4.40 12.78
CA GLY A 99 4.27 4.37 14.18
C GLY A 99 3.75 5.68 14.78
N THR A 100 2.98 6.49 14.06
CA THR A 100 2.05 7.39 14.77
C THR A 100 0.76 6.64 14.95
N ASP A 101 0.47 6.31 16.21
CA ASP A 101 -0.84 5.87 16.65
C ASP A 101 -1.89 6.79 16.03
N ALA A 102 -3.00 6.22 15.56
CA ALA A 102 -4.11 7.02 15.01
C ALA A 102 -4.56 8.12 16.00
N TRP A 103 -4.38 7.86 17.29
CA TRP A 103 -4.60 8.79 18.40
C TRP A 103 -3.65 9.98 18.44
N ASP A 104 -2.38 9.83 18.06
CA ASP A 104 -1.45 10.96 18.00
C ASP A 104 -1.76 11.90 16.83
N ARG A 105 -2.36 11.39 15.74
CA ARG A 105 -2.87 12.25 14.66
C ARG A 105 -4.13 13.01 15.05
N LEU A 106 -4.93 12.47 15.95
CA LEU A 106 -6.12 13.14 16.47
C LEU A 106 -5.74 14.26 17.46
N ARG A 107 -4.58 14.15 18.13
CA ARG A 107 -4.11 15.16 19.09
C ARG A 107 -3.88 16.50 18.39
N GLY A 108 -4.70 17.50 18.74
CA GLY A 108 -4.64 18.83 18.13
C GLY A 108 -5.52 19.00 16.89
N ALA A 109 -6.31 17.98 16.51
CA ALA A 109 -7.42 18.18 15.58
C ALA A 109 -8.34 19.26 16.16
N LEU A 110 -8.73 20.24 15.34
CA LEU A 110 -9.50 21.46 15.69
C LEU A 110 -8.74 22.57 16.43
N LYS A 111 -7.42 22.47 16.62
CA LYS A 111 -6.64 23.56 17.26
C LYS A 111 -6.84 24.92 16.55
N ASP A 112 -6.81 24.93 15.23
CA ASP A 112 -6.92 26.18 14.45
C ASP A 112 -8.32 26.78 14.55
N VAL A 113 -9.36 25.95 14.53
CA VAL A 113 -10.75 26.37 14.75
C VAL A 113 -10.92 26.99 16.13
N PHE A 114 -10.38 26.35 17.18
CA PHE A 114 -10.42 26.93 18.51
C PHE A 114 -9.57 28.20 18.63
N ALA A 115 -8.48 28.33 17.86
CA ALA A 115 -7.69 29.56 17.84
C ALA A 115 -8.48 30.73 17.22
N GLU A 116 -9.23 30.50 16.14
CA GLU A 116 -10.13 31.49 15.54
C GLU A 116 -11.24 31.95 16.49
N LEU A 117 -11.72 31.05 17.35
CA LEU A 117 -12.73 31.34 18.39
C LEU A 117 -12.14 31.98 19.66
N GLY A 118 -10.88 32.42 19.64
CA GLY A 118 -10.22 33.06 20.79
C GLY A 118 -9.65 32.09 21.83
N GLY A 119 -9.53 30.81 21.48
CA GLY A 119 -9.06 29.71 22.32
C GLY A 119 -10.19 28.86 22.91
N GLY A 120 -9.93 27.57 23.14
CA GLY A 120 -10.94 26.64 23.66
C GLY A 120 -11.52 27.04 25.02
N GLU A 121 -10.71 27.61 25.91
CA GLU A 121 -11.17 28.14 27.20
C GLU A 121 -12.06 29.37 27.05
N ALA A 122 -11.79 30.24 26.07
CA ALA A 122 -12.63 31.40 25.80
C ALA A 122 -14.00 30.97 25.27
N TYR A 123 -14.01 30.03 24.31
CA TYR A 123 -15.24 29.44 23.77
C TYR A 123 -16.07 28.77 24.86
N LEU A 124 -15.48 27.89 25.68
CA LEU A 124 -16.20 27.20 26.76
C LEU A 124 -16.71 28.16 27.82
N ARG A 125 -15.99 29.26 28.10
CA ARG A 125 -16.45 30.31 29.03
C ARG A 125 -17.66 31.06 28.46
N ALA A 126 -17.63 31.43 27.19
CA ALA A 126 -18.75 32.09 26.51
C ALA A 126 -20.00 31.20 26.52
N GLU A 127 -19.84 29.93 26.17
CA GLU A 127 -20.95 28.97 26.15
C GLU A 127 -21.54 28.74 27.55
N ARG A 128 -20.68 28.63 28.58
CA ARG A 128 -21.14 28.50 29.98
C ARG A 128 -21.89 29.74 30.47
N ALA A 129 -21.48 30.94 30.06
CA ALA A 129 -22.17 32.17 30.42
C ALA A 129 -23.55 32.24 29.74
N ALA A 130 -23.61 31.96 28.44
CA ALA A 130 -24.85 31.94 27.68
C ALA A 130 -25.87 30.91 28.22
N PHE A 131 -25.40 29.74 28.64
CA PHE A 131 -26.26 28.71 29.23
C PHE A 131 -26.88 29.16 30.57
N ARG A 132 -26.12 29.85 31.43
CA ARG A 132 -26.62 30.38 32.71
C ARG A 132 -27.63 31.51 32.50
N ASP A 133 -27.37 32.41 31.56
CA ASP A 133 -28.31 33.48 31.20
C ASP A 133 -29.62 32.94 30.58
N ALA A 134 -29.58 31.75 29.98
CA ALA A 134 -30.76 31.07 29.48
C ALA A 134 -31.55 30.34 30.58
N SER A 135 -30.88 29.81 31.61
CA SER A 135 -31.56 29.20 32.77
C SER A 135 -32.26 30.22 33.66
N ASP A 136 -31.70 31.43 33.78
CA ASP A 136 -32.25 32.49 34.65
C ASP A 136 -33.44 33.23 34.00
N ARG A 137 -33.69 33.02 32.71
CA ARG A 137 -34.82 33.60 31.95
C ARG A 137 -36.09 32.72 31.94
N LYS A 138 -36.14 31.66 32.75
CA LYS A 138 -37.23 30.69 32.81
C LYS A 138 -37.90 30.70 34.18
#